data_AF-A0A8S9T1M0-F1
#
_entry.id   AF-A0A8S9T1M0-F1
#
_cell.length_a   1.000
_cell.length_b   1.000
_cell.length_c   1.000
_cell.angle_alpha   90.00
_cell.angle_beta   90.00
_cell.angle_gamma   90.00
#
_symmetry.space_group_name_H-M   'P 1'
#
loop_
_entity.id
_entity.type
_entity.pdbx_description
1 polymer ?
#
loop_
_entity_poly.entity_id
_entity_poly.type
_entity_poly.pdbx_seq_one_letter_code
_entity_poly.pdbx_strand_id
1 'polypeptide(L)'
;MLERYGFGVIALTENQAKALFEKFYVSIDHENLLTTNSIEKIIKNLETIGLLDYLTPQQISATRRNIAQSYLTHSSQVLKAFDRLVLTFNWENAEPREAVYKEFTYKLISLAHRDFTISNISTEFNNKHQPVGQSFTLNGKRYSTKINYNTIQIPDSKYLNSLLQIVEQNFPKGKFYSIYEKYDIGYMFLTDEQRDVLQHNGFFVLKPLIKKD
;
A
#
# COMPACT_ATOMS: atom_id res chain seq x y z
N MET A 1 22.44 5.94 24.85
CA MET A 1 22.46 7.42 24.82
C MET A 1 21.15 7.82 24.15
N LEU A 2 20.19 8.37 24.91
CA LEU A 2 18.88 8.77 24.38
C LEU A 2 19.02 10.17 23.79
N GLU A 3 18.91 10.31 22.47
CA GLU A 3 18.80 11.62 21.82
C GLU A 3 17.51 12.29 22.30
N ARG A 4 17.65 13.46 22.92
CA ARG A 4 16.52 14.32 23.28
C ARG A 4 16.07 15.03 22.00
N TYR A 5 14.98 14.58 21.40
CA TYR A 5 14.26 15.36 20.39
C TYR A 5 13.62 16.56 21.09
N GLY A 6 14.28 17.72 21.03
CA GLY A 6 13.68 18.99 21.41
C GLY A 6 12.71 19.43 20.33
N PHE A 7 11.49 19.82 20.71
CA PHE A 7 10.63 20.59 19.81
C PHE A 7 10.93 22.08 20.00
N GLY A 8 10.99 22.82 18.89
CA GLY A 8 11.17 24.26 18.87
C GLY A 8 9.94 24.93 18.26
N VAL A 9 9.51 26.03 18.85
CA VAL A 9 8.48 26.89 18.27
C VAL A 9 9.16 28.15 17.75
N ILE A 10 8.89 28.51 16.51
CA ILE A 10 9.29 29.78 15.92
C ILE A 10 8.03 30.61 15.64
N ALA A 11 8.00 31.84 16.14
CA ALA A 11 6.96 32.80 15.81
C ALA A 11 7.41 33.55 14.54
N LEU A 12 6.57 33.52 13.51
CA LEU A 12 6.83 34.18 12.23
C LEU A 12 5.68 35.13 11.91
N THR A 13 6.00 36.25 11.27
CA THR A 13 4.98 37.04 10.57
C THR A 13 4.56 36.30 9.29
N GLU A 14 3.38 36.63 8.75
CA GLU A 14 2.83 35.97 7.56
C GLU A 14 3.79 36.00 6.36
N ASN A 15 4.44 37.15 6.11
CA ASN A 15 5.44 37.29 5.05
C ASN A 15 6.70 36.44 5.29
N GLN A 16 7.13 36.30 6.54
CA GLN A 16 8.29 35.46 6.89
C GLN A 16 7.96 33.97 6.75
N ALA A 17 6.76 33.55 7.16
CA ALA A 17 6.28 32.18 6.95
C ALA A 17 6.23 31.85 5.47
N LYS A 18 5.64 32.73 4.65
CA LYS A 18 5.56 32.58 3.20
C LYS A 18 6.96 32.44 2.57
N ALA A 19 7.89 33.35 2.87
CA ALA A 19 9.25 33.28 2.34
C ALA A 19 10.03 32.03 2.80
N LEU A 20 9.80 31.55 4.02
CA LEU A 20 10.43 30.34 4.55
C LEU A 20 9.90 29.08 3.84
N PHE A 21 8.58 28.92 3.78
CA PHE A 21 7.93 27.74 3.19
C PHE A 21 7.88 27.75 1.67
N GLU A 22 8.08 28.89 1.00
CA GLU A 22 8.30 28.94 -0.45
C GLU A 22 9.72 28.54 -0.85
N LYS A 23 10.72 28.81 0.01
CA LYS A 23 12.15 28.59 -0.29
C LYS A 23 12.62 27.18 0.04
N PHE A 24 12.12 26.60 1.12
CA PHE A 24 12.19 25.15 1.30
C PHE A 24 11.01 24.58 0.53
N TYR A 25 11.20 23.65 -0.40
CA TYR A 25 10.16 22.94 -1.17
C TYR A 25 9.16 22.13 -0.30
N VAL A 26 8.85 22.59 0.90
CA VAL A 26 7.71 22.19 1.68
C VAL A 26 6.55 22.99 1.09
N SER A 27 5.97 22.48 0.00
CA SER A 27 4.57 22.77 -0.29
C SER A 27 3.78 22.23 0.91
N ILE A 28 3.69 23.02 1.98
CA ILE A 28 2.68 22.82 2.99
C ILE A 28 1.41 23.16 2.24
N ASP A 29 0.79 22.13 1.69
CA ASP A 29 -0.52 22.22 1.10
C ASP A 29 -1.46 22.56 2.26
N HIS A 30 -1.60 23.86 2.54
CA HIS A 30 -2.35 24.39 3.68
C HIS A 30 -3.83 24.00 3.60
N GLU A 31 -4.32 23.62 2.41
CA GLU A 31 -5.67 23.11 2.18
C GLU A 31 -5.82 21.61 2.54
N ASN A 32 -4.71 20.87 2.65
CA ASN A 32 -4.68 19.42 2.93
C ASN A 32 -3.98 19.08 4.26
N LEU A 33 -3.98 20.00 5.23
CA LEU A 33 -3.43 19.72 6.56
C LEU A 33 -4.16 18.54 7.20
N LEU A 34 -3.38 17.50 7.56
CA LEU A 34 -3.85 16.35 8.33
C LEU A 34 -4.05 16.76 9.80
N THR A 35 -5.14 17.47 10.05
CA THR A 35 -5.66 17.69 11.39
C THR A 35 -6.25 16.40 11.96
N THR A 36 -6.39 16.33 13.29
CA THR A 36 -7.12 15.22 13.94
C THR A 36 -8.50 15.01 13.34
N ASN A 37 -9.23 16.10 13.04
CA ASN A 37 -10.57 16.01 12.46
C ASN A 37 -10.57 15.43 11.04
N SER A 38 -9.61 15.82 10.19
CA SER A 38 -9.51 15.27 8.84
C SER A 38 -9.05 13.81 8.85
N ILE A 39 -8.14 13.42 9.75
CA ILE A 39 -7.75 12.03 9.98
C ILE A 39 -8.96 11.19 10.42
N GLU A 40 -9.71 11.62 11.43
CA GLU A 40 -10.89 10.87 11.89
C GLU A 40 -11.97 10.78 10.81
N LYS A 41 -12.12 11.82 9.97
CA LYS A 41 -13.01 11.77 8.80
C LYS A 41 -12.56 10.72 7.80
N ILE A 42 -11.25 10.63 7.51
CA ILE A 42 -10.70 9.58 6.63
C ILE A 42 -11.01 8.20 7.23
N ILE A 43 -10.70 7.98 8.51
CA ILE A 43 -10.91 6.68 9.16
C ILE A 43 -12.39 6.29 9.15
N LYS A 44 -13.29 7.22 9.49
CA LYS A 44 -14.74 6.98 9.44
C LYS A 44 -15.22 6.64 8.03
N ASN A 45 -14.66 7.30 7.01
CA ASN A 45 -14.99 6.96 5.62
C ASN A 45 -14.54 5.53 5.28
N LEU A 46 -13.35 5.10 5.70
CA LEU A 46 -12.86 3.74 5.50
C LEU A 46 -13.75 2.69 6.19
N GLU A 47 -14.21 2.98 7.41
CA GLU A 47 -15.18 2.14 8.13
C GLU A 47 -16.52 2.06 7.37
N THR A 48 -17.03 3.21 6.91
CA THR A 48 -18.35 3.29 6.25
C THR A 48 -18.40 2.51 4.93
N ILE A 49 -17.29 2.46 4.19
CA ILE A 49 -17.19 1.71 2.93
C ILE A 49 -16.70 0.27 3.11
N GLY A 50 -16.61 -0.20 4.36
CA GLY A 50 -16.26 -1.57 4.70
C GLY A 50 -14.79 -1.92 4.46
N LEU A 51 -13.90 -0.94 4.26
CA LEU A 51 -12.46 -1.21 4.09
C LEU A 51 -11.79 -1.66 5.39
N LEU A 52 -12.41 -1.43 6.55
CA LEU A 52 -11.89 -1.85 7.85
C LEU A 52 -12.73 -2.97 8.49
N ASP A 53 -13.75 -3.51 7.81
CA ASP A 53 -14.67 -4.53 8.36
C ASP A 53 -13.97 -5.78 8.87
N TYR A 54 -12.77 -5.98 8.36
CA TYR A 54 -11.94 -7.11 8.70
C TYR A 54 -11.10 -6.94 9.97
N LEU A 55 -11.00 -5.72 10.49
CA LEU A 55 -10.27 -5.41 11.70
C LEU A 55 -11.23 -5.52 12.87
N THR A 56 -10.72 -6.01 13.98
CA THR A 56 -11.45 -5.89 15.24
C THR A 56 -11.48 -4.43 15.69
N PRO A 57 -12.48 -4.03 16.49
CA PRO A 57 -12.50 -2.70 17.09
C PRO A 57 -11.20 -2.38 17.87
N GLN A 58 -10.56 -3.39 18.47
CA GLN A 58 -9.29 -3.24 19.17
C GLN A 58 -8.14 -2.92 18.21
N GLN A 59 -8.09 -3.57 17.04
CA GLN A 59 -7.08 -3.28 16.01
C GLN A 59 -7.26 -1.87 15.46
N ILE A 60 -8.49 -1.47 15.13
CA ILE A 60 -8.80 -0.10 14.69
C ILE A 60 -8.38 0.91 15.76
N SER A 61 -8.72 0.67 17.03
CA SER A 61 -8.36 1.55 18.14
C SER A 61 -6.84 1.65 18.37
N ALA A 62 -6.12 0.53 18.21
CA ALA A 62 -4.67 0.52 18.27
C ALA A 62 -4.04 1.34 17.14
N THR A 63 -4.52 1.15 15.90
CA THR A 63 -4.07 1.94 14.75
C THR A 63 -4.37 3.43 14.93
N ARG A 64 -5.55 3.80 15.43
CA ARG A 64 -5.88 5.20 15.76
C ARG A 64 -4.88 5.82 16.75
N ARG A 65 -4.51 5.10 17.82
CA ARG A 65 -3.50 5.56 18.78
C ARG A 65 -2.13 5.74 18.14
N ASN A 66 -1.72 4.81 17.27
CA ASN A 66 -0.45 4.90 16.55
C ASN A 66 -0.43 6.11 15.61
N ILE A 67 -1.52 6.35 14.88
CA ILE A 67 -1.69 7.51 14.01
C ILE A 67 -1.58 8.82 14.81
N ALA A 68 -2.25 8.90 15.96
CA ALA A 68 -2.22 10.09 16.82
C ALA A 68 -0.82 10.42 17.38
N GLN A 69 0.07 9.43 17.44
CA GLN A 69 1.45 9.58 17.89
C GLN A 69 2.46 9.76 16.74
N SER A 70 2.00 9.67 15.49
CA SER A 70 2.85 9.70 14.30
C SER A 70 2.84 11.08 13.64
N TYR A 71 3.99 11.50 13.11
CA TYR A 71 4.06 12.67 12.26
C TYR A 71 3.66 12.29 10.83
N LEU A 72 2.40 12.56 10.47
CA LEU A 72 1.87 12.28 9.14
C LEU A 72 1.94 13.53 8.26
N THR A 73 2.52 13.37 7.08
CA THR A 73 2.66 14.40 6.05
C THR A 73 1.73 14.17 4.86
N HIS A 74 1.16 12.97 4.69
CA HIS A 74 0.30 12.64 3.55
C HIS A 74 -0.84 11.69 3.95
N SER A 75 -2.02 11.85 3.33
CA SER A 75 -3.22 11.07 3.64
C SER A 75 -3.00 9.56 3.48
N SER A 76 -2.16 9.12 2.52
CA SER A 76 -1.96 7.68 2.31
C SER A 76 -1.22 7.02 3.47
N GLN A 77 -0.50 7.79 4.31
CA GLN A 77 0.12 7.25 5.51
C GLN A 77 -0.93 6.80 6.53
N VAL A 78 -2.12 7.42 6.53
CA VAL A 78 -3.28 6.93 7.29
C VAL A 78 -3.70 5.55 6.78
N LEU A 79 -3.74 5.34 5.45
CA LEU A 79 -4.06 4.04 4.86
C LEU A 79 -3.00 2.98 5.18
N LYS A 80 -1.72 3.34 5.04
CA LYS A 80 -0.57 2.46 5.31
C LYS A 80 -0.49 2.04 6.79
N ALA A 81 -1.13 2.78 7.70
CA ALA A 81 -1.18 2.45 9.13
C ALA A 81 -2.12 1.28 9.47
N PHE A 82 -3.07 0.95 8.58
CA PHE A 82 -3.95 -0.20 8.75
C PHE A 82 -3.34 -1.45 8.12
N ASP A 83 -3.24 -2.52 8.93
CA ASP A 83 -2.66 -3.78 8.48
C ASP A 83 -3.45 -4.39 7.32
N ARG A 84 -2.74 -4.79 6.26
CA ARG A 84 -3.30 -5.40 5.03
C ARG A 84 -4.33 -4.51 4.31
N LEU A 85 -4.26 -3.19 4.47
CA LEU A 85 -5.02 -2.24 3.65
C LEU A 85 -4.23 -1.83 2.40
N VAL A 86 -2.95 -1.50 2.57
CA VAL A 86 -2.03 -1.12 1.49
C VAL A 86 -0.80 -2.01 1.56
N LEU A 87 -0.44 -2.65 0.43
CA LEU A 87 0.85 -3.30 0.29
C LEU A 87 1.87 -2.33 -0.28
N THR A 88 2.81 -1.90 0.55
CA THR A 88 4.10 -1.35 0.11
C THR A 88 5.16 -2.43 0.27
N PHE A 89 6.01 -2.60 -0.73
CA PHE A 89 7.01 -3.66 -0.71
C PHE A 89 8.40 -3.11 -1.06
N ASN A 90 9.34 -3.22 -0.13
CA ASN A 90 10.71 -2.80 -0.33
C ASN A 90 11.50 -3.92 -1.01
N TRP A 91 11.56 -3.89 -2.33
CA TRP A 91 12.27 -4.89 -3.14
C TRP A 91 13.80 -4.85 -2.95
N GLU A 92 14.35 -3.68 -2.64
CA GLU A 92 15.81 -3.48 -2.57
C GLU A 92 16.44 -4.14 -1.33
N ASN A 93 15.68 -4.23 -0.24
CA ASN A 93 16.18 -4.73 1.06
C ASN A 93 15.58 -6.08 1.48
N ALA A 94 14.84 -6.76 0.59
CA ALA A 94 14.15 -7.99 0.95
C ALA A 94 15.13 -9.19 0.94
N GLU A 95 15.36 -9.79 2.11
CA GLU A 95 16.22 -10.96 2.32
C GLU A 95 15.49 -12.01 3.19
N PRO A 96 15.67 -13.32 2.97
CA PRO A 96 16.48 -13.93 1.90
C PRO A 96 15.78 -13.82 0.54
N ARG A 97 16.57 -13.56 -0.52
CA ARG A 97 16.10 -13.32 -1.91
C ARG A 97 15.10 -14.34 -2.45
N GLU A 98 15.22 -15.59 -2.02
CA GLU A 98 14.36 -16.70 -2.43
C GLU A 98 12.92 -16.59 -1.87
N ALA A 99 12.76 -15.93 -0.72
CA ALA A 99 11.49 -15.76 -0.04
C ALA A 99 10.72 -14.52 -0.53
N VAL A 100 11.37 -13.60 -1.23
CA VAL A 100 10.82 -12.28 -1.60
C VAL A 100 9.57 -12.41 -2.49
N TYR A 101 9.66 -13.18 -3.57
CA TYR A 101 8.51 -13.40 -4.47
C TYR A 101 7.39 -14.18 -3.78
N LYS A 102 7.73 -15.10 -2.88
CA LYS A 102 6.75 -15.87 -2.08
C LYS A 102 5.98 -14.95 -1.14
N GLU A 103 6.69 -14.11 -0.41
CA GLU A 103 6.11 -13.14 0.49
C GLU A 103 5.27 -12.11 -0.26
N PHE A 104 5.78 -11.57 -1.37
CA PHE A 104 5.04 -10.62 -2.20
C PHE A 104 3.74 -11.23 -2.74
N THR A 105 3.79 -12.45 -3.30
CA THR A 105 2.59 -13.14 -3.80
C THR A 105 1.57 -13.36 -2.70
N TYR A 106 2.02 -13.85 -1.54
CA TYR A 106 1.15 -14.04 -0.39
C TYR A 106 0.50 -12.73 0.03
N LYS A 107 1.31 -11.68 0.26
CA LYS A 107 0.84 -10.38 0.72
C LYS A 107 -0.11 -9.73 -0.27
N LEU A 108 0.20 -9.75 -1.56
CA LEU A 108 -0.61 -9.15 -2.61
C LEU A 108 -1.98 -9.83 -2.69
N ILE A 109 -2.02 -11.16 -2.77
CA ILE A 109 -3.28 -11.93 -2.78
C ILE A 109 -4.07 -11.69 -1.48
N SER A 110 -3.38 -11.55 -0.35
CA SER A 110 -4.00 -11.31 0.95
C SER A 110 -4.74 -9.98 1.09
N LEU A 111 -4.49 -9.02 0.18
CA LEU A 111 -5.26 -7.78 0.09
C LEU A 111 -6.65 -8.01 -0.50
N ALA A 112 -6.81 -8.99 -1.39
CA ALA A 112 -8.01 -9.12 -2.18
C ALA A 112 -9.18 -9.80 -1.46
N HIS A 113 -8.84 -10.73 -0.58
CA HIS A 113 -9.82 -11.42 0.22
C HIS A 113 -9.16 -11.96 1.48
N ARG A 114 -9.96 -12.25 2.49
CA ARG A 114 -9.48 -12.78 3.77
C ARG A 114 -9.72 -14.27 3.91
N ASP A 115 -10.86 -14.73 3.42
CA ASP A 115 -11.15 -16.16 3.29
C ASP A 115 -10.61 -16.64 1.95
N PHE A 116 -9.28 -16.72 1.86
CA PHE A 116 -8.62 -17.39 0.75
C PHE A 116 -7.69 -18.44 1.31
N THR A 117 -7.56 -19.55 0.60
CA THR A 117 -6.57 -20.56 0.93
C THR A 117 -5.48 -20.49 -0.11
N ILE A 118 -4.31 -19.99 0.30
CA ILE A 118 -3.09 -20.08 -0.49
C ILE A 118 -2.16 -21.13 0.11
N SER A 119 -1.64 -22.02 -0.72
CA SER A 119 -0.75 -23.09 -0.30
C SER A 119 0.25 -23.45 -1.39
N ASN A 120 1.24 -24.29 -1.03
CA ASN A 120 2.21 -24.84 -1.97
C ASN A 120 2.95 -23.77 -2.79
N ILE A 121 3.23 -22.60 -2.20
CA ILE A 121 3.97 -21.54 -2.87
C ILE A 121 5.43 -21.98 -3.01
N SER A 122 5.88 -22.09 -4.26
CA SER A 122 7.23 -22.50 -4.63
C SER A 122 7.79 -21.53 -5.68
N THR A 123 9.05 -21.19 -5.52
CA THR A 123 9.82 -20.38 -6.48
C THR A 123 10.76 -21.32 -7.24
N GLU A 124 10.74 -21.25 -8.55
CA GLU A 124 11.65 -21.99 -9.43
C GLU A 124 12.89 -21.15 -9.73
N PHE A 125 14.07 -21.78 -9.70
CA PHE A 125 15.36 -21.12 -9.92
C PHE A 125 16.10 -21.73 -11.11
N ASN A 126 16.86 -20.91 -11.83
CA ASN A 126 17.80 -21.39 -12.84
C ASN A 126 19.14 -21.82 -12.21
N ASN A 127 20.07 -22.32 -13.04
CA ASN A 127 21.41 -22.76 -12.62
C ASN A 127 22.27 -21.65 -11.98
N LYS A 128 21.88 -20.38 -12.13
CA LYS A 128 22.52 -19.21 -11.50
C LYS A 128 21.80 -18.78 -10.22
N HIS A 129 20.89 -19.59 -9.69
CA HIS A 129 20.05 -19.29 -8.53
C HIS A 129 19.20 -18.02 -8.70
N GLN A 130 18.80 -17.71 -9.94
CA GLN A 130 17.89 -16.60 -10.22
C GLN A 130 16.45 -17.12 -10.32
N PRO A 131 15.46 -16.42 -9.74
CA PRO A 131 14.07 -16.84 -9.84
C PRO A 131 13.59 -16.72 -11.29
N VAL A 132 12.98 -17.78 -11.80
CA VAL A 132 12.45 -17.85 -13.18
C VAL A 132 10.96 -18.15 -13.24
N GLY A 133 10.37 -18.56 -12.11
CA GLY A 133 8.96 -18.85 -12.03
C GLY A 133 8.48 -18.94 -10.60
N GLN A 134 7.17 -18.84 -10.45
CA GLN A 134 6.50 -19.06 -9.18
C GLN A 134 5.20 -19.79 -9.41
N SER A 135 4.96 -20.80 -8.57
CA SER A 135 3.74 -21.57 -8.59
C SER A 135 3.12 -21.64 -7.20
N PHE A 136 1.80 -21.57 -7.15
CA PHE A 136 1.03 -21.57 -5.90
C PHE A 136 -0.36 -22.15 -6.15
N THR A 137 -1.00 -22.62 -5.10
CA THR A 137 -2.40 -23.07 -5.14
C THR A 137 -3.24 -22.01 -4.46
N LEU A 138 -4.26 -21.49 -5.14
CA LEU A 138 -5.23 -20.53 -4.61
C LEU A 138 -6.62 -21.15 -4.71
N ASN A 139 -7.32 -21.26 -3.58
CA ASN A 139 -8.66 -21.84 -3.48
C ASN A 139 -8.78 -23.20 -4.20
N GLY A 140 -7.77 -24.06 -4.02
CA GLY A 140 -7.72 -25.40 -4.62
C GLY A 140 -7.24 -25.46 -6.07
N LYS A 141 -7.11 -24.32 -6.78
CA LYS A 141 -6.60 -24.29 -8.16
C LYS A 141 -5.12 -23.94 -8.20
N ARG A 142 -4.35 -24.70 -8.99
CA ARG A 142 -2.90 -24.47 -9.19
C ARG A 142 -2.69 -23.38 -10.24
N TYR A 143 -1.80 -22.44 -9.94
CA TYR A 143 -1.34 -21.41 -10.83
C TYR A 143 0.19 -21.44 -10.94
N SER A 144 0.70 -21.00 -12.08
CA SER A 144 2.13 -20.78 -12.31
C SER A 144 2.32 -19.52 -13.14
N THR A 145 3.31 -18.71 -12.78
CA THR A 145 3.69 -17.49 -13.47
C THR A 145 5.19 -17.49 -13.70
N LYS A 146 5.62 -16.94 -14.85
CA LYS A 146 7.04 -16.74 -15.14
C LYS A 146 7.53 -15.48 -14.45
N ILE A 147 8.78 -15.49 -14.02
CA ILE A 147 9.50 -14.33 -13.48
C ILE A 147 10.63 -13.99 -14.45
N ASN A 148 10.63 -12.77 -14.99
CA ASN A 148 11.76 -12.24 -15.74
C ASN A 148 12.64 -11.47 -14.77
N TYR A 149 13.54 -12.18 -14.11
CA TYR A 149 14.48 -11.57 -13.17
C TYR A 149 15.35 -10.51 -13.85
N ASN A 150 15.34 -9.30 -13.31
CA ASN A 150 16.22 -8.21 -13.69
C ASN A 150 17.23 -7.92 -12.57
N THR A 151 18.28 -7.15 -12.88
CA THR A 151 19.35 -6.81 -11.93
C THR A 151 18.89 -5.99 -10.73
N ILE A 152 17.73 -5.33 -10.84
CA ILE A 152 17.15 -4.45 -9.82
C ILE A 152 16.14 -5.22 -8.94
N GLN A 153 15.88 -6.51 -9.25
CA GLN A 153 15.06 -7.45 -8.48
C GLN A 153 13.61 -7.01 -8.25
N ILE A 154 13.15 -6.02 -9.03
CA ILE A 154 11.76 -5.60 -9.08
C ILE A 154 11.00 -6.59 -9.97
N PRO A 155 9.82 -7.08 -9.57
CA PRO A 155 9.00 -7.95 -10.40
C PRO A 155 8.75 -7.26 -11.73
N ASP A 156 8.99 -7.98 -12.81
CA ASP A 156 8.64 -7.46 -14.13
C ASP A 156 7.11 -7.31 -14.26
N SER A 157 6.69 -6.42 -15.15
CA SER A 157 5.28 -6.11 -15.34
C SER A 157 4.45 -7.32 -15.76
N LYS A 158 5.03 -8.33 -16.43
CA LYS A 158 4.28 -9.53 -16.82
C LYS A 158 3.99 -10.43 -15.63
N TYR A 159 4.96 -10.60 -14.73
CA TYR A 159 4.74 -11.32 -13.48
C TYR A 159 3.65 -10.64 -12.63
N LEU A 160 3.75 -9.32 -12.43
CA LEU A 160 2.75 -8.58 -11.67
C LEU A 160 1.37 -8.72 -12.33
N ASN A 161 1.25 -8.43 -13.63
CA ASN A 161 -0.02 -8.54 -14.35
C ASN A 161 -0.63 -9.96 -14.26
N SER A 162 0.20 -11.00 -14.31
CA SER A 162 -0.28 -12.38 -14.17
C SER A 162 -0.90 -12.61 -12.78
N LEU A 163 -0.26 -12.12 -11.71
CA LEU A 163 -0.83 -12.19 -10.37
C LEU A 163 -2.13 -11.40 -10.26
N LEU A 164 -2.17 -10.17 -10.78
CA LEU A 164 -3.37 -9.34 -10.76
C LEU A 164 -4.55 -10.03 -11.46
N GLN A 165 -4.32 -10.60 -12.64
CA GLN A 165 -5.33 -11.36 -13.39
C GLN A 165 -5.81 -12.60 -12.62
N ILE A 166 -4.89 -13.35 -11.99
CA ILE A 166 -5.26 -14.51 -11.17
C ILE A 166 -6.16 -14.06 -10.02
N VAL A 167 -5.83 -12.96 -9.33
CA VAL A 167 -6.66 -12.44 -8.24
C VAL A 167 -8.02 -11.99 -8.76
N GLU A 168 -8.09 -11.20 -9.82
CA GLU A 168 -9.36 -10.71 -10.40
C GLU A 168 -10.25 -11.88 -10.87
N GLN A 169 -9.68 -12.99 -11.35
CA GLN A 169 -10.44 -14.20 -11.69
C GLN A 169 -11.05 -14.89 -10.46
N ASN A 170 -10.36 -14.88 -9.31
CA ASN A 170 -10.83 -15.53 -8.09
C ASN A 170 -11.71 -14.60 -7.24
N PHE A 171 -11.57 -13.29 -7.39
CA PHE A 171 -12.27 -12.26 -6.62
C PHE A 171 -12.83 -11.19 -7.56
N PRO A 172 -13.85 -11.50 -8.39
CA PRO A 172 -14.28 -10.66 -9.51
C PRO A 172 -14.95 -9.33 -9.10
N LYS A 173 -15.27 -9.17 -7.81
CA LYS A 173 -15.92 -7.95 -7.28
C LYS A 173 -14.97 -6.79 -7.03
N GLY A 174 -13.65 -7.01 -7.11
CA GLY A 174 -12.66 -5.97 -6.89
C GLY A 174 -11.51 -6.03 -7.87
N LYS A 175 -10.73 -4.96 -7.87
CA LYS A 175 -9.57 -4.75 -8.73
C LYS A 175 -8.44 -4.13 -7.94
N PHE A 176 -7.23 -4.31 -8.44
CA PHE A 176 -6.09 -3.64 -7.83
C PHE A 176 -5.87 -2.23 -8.38
N TYR A 177 -5.58 -1.33 -7.46
CA TYR A 177 -5.22 0.05 -7.73
C TYR A 177 -3.86 0.34 -7.10
N SER A 178 -3.03 1.09 -7.82
CA SER A 178 -1.85 1.72 -7.25
C SER A 178 -2.22 3.02 -6.56
N ILE A 179 -1.66 3.23 -5.38
CA ILE A 179 -1.47 4.55 -4.77
C ILE A 179 -0.05 5.00 -5.08
N TYR A 180 0.07 6.15 -5.75
CA TYR A 180 1.37 6.78 -5.99
C TYR A 180 1.59 7.92 -5.01
N GLU A 181 2.63 7.81 -4.20
CA GLU A 181 3.28 8.95 -3.58
C GLU A 181 4.68 9.11 -4.19
N LYS A 182 5.24 10.31 -4.15
CA LYS A 182 6.44 10.76 -4.86
C LYS A 182 7.60 9.75 -4.96
N TYR A 183 7.74 8.84 -3.99
CA TYR A 183 8.76 7.79 -3.94
C TYR A 183 8.26 6.37 -3.61
N ASP A 184 6.96 6.18 -3.38
CA ASP A 184 6.38 4.89 -2.95
C ASP A 184 5.22 4.47 -3.85
N ILE A 185 5.24 3.20 -4.26
CA ILE A 185 4.09 2.54 -4.90
C ILE A 185 3.43 1.63 -3.86
N GLY A 186 2.19 1.96 -3.49
CA GLY A 186 1.33 1.10 -2.70
C GLY A 186 0.31 0.38 -3.59
N TYR A 187 -0.06 -0.85 -3.25
CA TYR A 187 -1.13 -1.58 -3.91
C TYR A 187 -2.33 -1.74 -2.96
N MET A 188 -3.53 -1.53 -3.47
CA MET A 188 -4.80 -1.79 -2.77
C MET A 188 -5.71 -2.61 -3.64
N PHE A 189 -6.53 -3.46 -3.02
CA PHE A 189 -7.65 -4.11 -3.70
C PHE A 189 -8.96 -3.46 -3.26
N LEU A 190 -9.75 -3.00 -4.22
CA LEU A 190 -10.97 -2.24 -3.96
C LEU A 190 -12.10 -2.75 -4.84
N THR A 191 -13.33 -2.74 -4.33
CA THR A 191 -14.52 -2.78 -5.19
C THR A 191 -14.68 -1.47 -5.96
N ASP A 192 -15.46 -1.49 -7.04
CA ASP A 192 -15.74 -0.26 -7.80
C ASP A 192 -16.40 0.82 -6.91
N GLU A 193 -17.30 0.41 -6.00
CA GLU A 193 -17.96 1.29 -5.00
C GLU A 193 -16.95 1.92 -4.01
N GLN A 194 -16.05 1.11 -3.44
CA GLN A 194 -15.01 1.59 -2.52
C GLN A 194 -14.08 2.57 -3.22
N ARG A 195 -13.67 2.25 -4.44
CA ARG A 195 -12.81 3.11 -5.26
C ARG A 195 -13.49 4.45 -5.57
N ASP A 196 -14.76 4.43 -5.94
CA ASP A 196 -15.50 5.65 -6.27
C ASP A 196 -15.64 6.59 -5.06
N VAL A 197 -15.92 6.04 -3.87
CA VAL A 197 -15.97 6.84 -2.64
C VAL A 197 -14.60 7.41 -2.28
N LEU A 198 -13.52 6.64 -2.41
CA LEU A 198 -12.17 7.12 -2.14
C LEU A 198 -11.75 8.24 -3.10
N GLN A 199 -12.13 8.16 -4.39
CA GLN A 199 -11.83 9.20 -5.37
C GLN A 199 -12.67 10.47 -5.18
N HIS A 200 -13.96 10.35 -4.89
CA HIS A 200 -14.83 11.51 -4.66
C HIS A 200 -14.42 12.36 -3.46
N ASN A 201 -13.78 11.74 -2.47
CA ASN A 201 -13.31 12.46 -1.29
C ASN A 201 -11.99 13.22 -1.52
N GLY A 202 -11.36 13.11 -2.70
CA GLY A 202 -10.16 13.87 -3.07
C GLY A 202 -8.88 13.51 -2.31
N PHE A 203 -8.95 12.61 -1.34
CA PHE A 203 -7.81 12.27 -0.48
C PHE A 203 -6.73 11.44 -1.18
N PHE A 204 -7.06 10.74 -2.28
CA PHE A 204 -6.18 9.76 -2.91
C PHE A 204 -6.27 9.78 -4.44
N VAL A 205 -5.12 9.69 -5.11
CA VAL A 205 -5.06 9.46 -6.56
C VAL A 205 -4.87 7.96 -6.81
N LEU A 206 -5.96 7.29 -7.16
CA LEU A 206 -5.97 5.86 -7.48
C LEU A 206 -5.83 5.67 -9.00
N LYS A 207 -4.85 4.85 -9.41
CA LYS A 207 -4.67 4.45 -10.82
C LYS A 207 -4.87 2.93 -10.96
N PRO A 208 -5.64 2.46 -11.96
CA PRO A 208 -5.76 1.03 -12.23
C PRO A 208 -4.40 0.47 -12.67
N LEU A 209 -4.06 -0.73 -12.18
CA LEU A 209 -2.77 -1.38 -12.49
C LEU A 209 -2.77 -2.07 -13.85
N ILE A 210 -3.89 -2.67 -14.25
CA ILE A 210 -4.04 -3.25 -15.59
C ILE A 210 -4.56 -2.15 -16.51
N LYS A 211 -3.71 -1.72 -17.45
CA LYS A 211 -4.20 -1.00 -18.63
C LYS A 211 -4.91 -2.03 -19.52
N LYS A 212 -6.21 -1.86 -19.73
CA LYS A 212 -6.86 -2.50 -20.88
C LYS A 212 -6.36 -1.74 -22.09
N ASP A 213 -5.57 -2.41 -22.92
CA ASP A 213 -5.25 -1.94 -24.26
C ASP A 213 -6.52 -1.83 -25.11
#